data_AF-A0A8T4P7Z2-F1
#
_entry.id   AF-A0A8T4P7Z2-F1
#
_cell.length_a   1.000
_cell.length_b   1.000
_cell.length_c   1.000
_cell.angle_alpha   90.00
_cell.angle_beta   90.00
_cell.angle_gamma   90.00
#
_symmetry.space_group_name_H-M   'P 1'
#
loop_
_entity.id
_entity.type
_entity.pdbx_description
1 polymer ?
#
loop_
_entity_poly.entity_id
_entity_poly.type
_entity_poly.pdbx_seq_one_letter_code
_entity_poly.pdbx_strand_id
1 'polypeptide(L)'
;MALFGKKKRDEDIGETGAESFPSMSDDLPVDQIMGLKQQGLSDDQIMQSLQQQGYTSSQISDAMAQADISGQLSPEGEEMMEEEAQPSPMEEPPQMEGPTQSLSLGEKDRVEEIAEAIIDEKWNELLQDINKVVEWKERTEARITRLEQEMRDVKSSFDSLHKGILGKISEYDQNLVNVGTEIKAMEKVFQKILPTFTENVNRLSRITQSRVK
;
A
#
# COMPACT_ATOMS: atom_id res chain seq x y z
N MET A 1 -12.73 31.23 -49.81
CA MET A 1 -13.81 30.76 -50.68
C MET A 1 -13.28 29.63 -51.56
N ALA A 2 -14.13 28.63 -51.83
CA ALA A 2 -13.93 27.42 -52.64
C ALA A 2 -13.12 26.28 -51.97
N LEU A 3 -13.49 24.99 -51.97
CA LEU A 3 -14.62 24.15 -52.47
C LEU A 3 -14.45 22.78 -51.76
N PHE A 4 -15.37 22.31 -50.91
CA PHE A 4 -16.34 21.22 -51.13
C PHE A 4 -16.01 20.15 -52.20
N GLY A 5 -15.98 18.85 -51.83
CA GLY A 5 -16.25 17.75 -52.79
C GLY A 5 -15.66 16.34 -52.57
N LYS A 6 -16.38 15.50 -51.82
CA LYS A 6 -16.69 14.05 -52.06
C LYS A 6 -15.63 13.04 -52.58
N LYS A 7 -15.34 12.05 -51.71
CA LYS A 7 -15.74 10.61 -51.77
C LYS A 7 -15.37 9.72 -52.98
N LYS A 8 -14.47 8.75 -52.71
CA LYS A 8 -14.46 7.29 -53.03
C LYS A 8 -13.21 6.73 -52.30
N ARG A 9 -13.20 5.78 -51.36
CA ARG A 9 -13.85 4.47 -51.13
C ARG A 9 -13.53 3.42 -52.22
N ASP A 10 -12.42 2.72 -51.98
CA ASP A 10 -12.15 1.29 -52.22
C ASP A 10 -11.29 0.90 -50.99
N GLU A 11 -11.82 0.28 -49.93
CA GLU A 11 -11.93 -1.18 -49.74
C GLU A 11 -10.68 -1.95 -50.20
N ASP A 12 -9.71 -2.06 -49.30
CA ASP A 12 -8.97 -3.31 -49.12
C ASP A 12 -8.90 -3.61 -47.62
N ILE A 13 -9.31 -4.81 -47.26
CA ILE A 13 -9.60 -5.27 -45.90
C ILE A 13 -8.59 -6.36 -45.61
N GLY A 14 -7.86 -6.20 -44.50
CA GLY A 14 -7.17 -7.31 -43.85
C GLY A 14 -5.67 -7.30 -44.05
N GLU A 15 -4.95 -6.80 -43.05
CA GLU A 15 -4.23 -7.70 -42.15
C GLU A 15 -3.78 -6.87 -40.95
N THR A 16 -4.35 -7.23 -39.82
CA THR A 16 -4.03 -6.69 -38.50
C THR A 16 -2.55 -6.91 -38.24
N GLY A 17 -1.81 -5.81 -38.08
CA GLY A 17 -0.46 -5.82 -37.54
C GLY A 17 -0.48 -6.47 -36.16
N ALA A 18 -0.11 -7.75 -36.12
CA ALA A 18 0.32 -8.40 -34.92
C ALA A 18 1.65 -7.75 -34.53
N GLU A 19 1.60 -6.84 -33.56
CA GLU A 19 2.78 -6.37 -32.87
C GLU A 19 3.45 -7.60 -32.23
N SER A 20 4.52 -8.03 -32.88
CA SER A 20 5.42 -9.08 -32.41
C SER A 20 6.10 -8.59 -31.13
N PHE A 21 5.60 -9.04 -29.98
CA PHE A 21 6.33 -8.94 -28.73
C PHE A 21 7.60 -9.79 -28.81
N PRO A 22 8.74 -9.28 -28.32
CA PRO A 22 10.02 -9.98 -28.43
C PRO A 22 9.99 -11.27 -27.60
N SER A 23 10.23 -12.39 -28.29
CA SER A 23 10.60 -13.68 -27.70
C SER A 23 11.87 -13.50 -26.87
N MET A 24 11.72 -13.28 -25.58
CA MET A 24 12.78 -13.54 -24.61
C MET A 24 12.64 -15.01 -24.22
N SER A 25 13.60 -15.82 -24.68
CA SER A 25 13.97 -17.15 -24.17
C SER A 25 13.01 -17.76 -23.14
N ASP A 26 12.12 -18.62 -23.65
CA ASP A 26 11.26 -19.56 -22.94
C ASP A 26 12.07 -20.62 -22.19
N ASP A 27 12.69 -20.24 -21.09
CA ASP A 27 13.01 -21.20 -20.04
C ASP A 27 13.01 -20.47 -18.71
N LEU A 28 12.00 -20.78 -17.90
CA LEU A 28 12.01 -20.43 -16.49
C LEU A 28 13.24 -21.10 -15.86
N PRO A 29 14.14 -20.34 -15.21
CA PRO A 29 15.26 -20.96 -14.54
C PRO A 29 14.70 -21.79 -13.38
N VAL A 30 14.78 -23.11 -13.52
CA VAL A 30 14.47 -24.10 -12.48
C VAL A 30 15.19 -23.74 -11.17
N ASP A 31 16.36 -23.12 -11.25
CA ASP A 31 17.12 -22.55 -10.13
C ASP A 31 16.36 -21.50 -9.31
N GLN A 32 15.53 -20.69 -9.95
CA GLN A 32 14.73 -19.66 -9.28
C GLN A 32 13.61 -20.29 -8.45
N ILE A 33 12.97 -21.33 -8.98
CA ILE A 33 11.95 -22.11 -8.26
C ILE A 33 12.59 -22.86 -7.10
N MET A 34 13.73 -23.52 -7.32
CA MET A 34 14.47 -24.21 -6.26
C MET A 34 14.90 -23.26 -5.15
N GLY A 35 15.35 -22.05 -5.47
CA GLY A 35 15.71 -21.04 -4.48
C GLY A 35 14.52 -20.54 -3.65
N LEU A 36 13.37 -20.33 -4.28
CA LEU A 36 12.13 -19.93 -3.57
C LEU A 36 11.59 -21.08 -2.71
N LYS A 37 11.69 -22.32 -3.19
CA LYS A 37 11.32 -23.52 -2.44
C LYS A 37 12.21 -23.73 -1.23
N GLN A 38 13.52 -23.48 -1.36
CA GLN A 38 14.47 -23.54 -0.25
C GLN A 38 14.26 -22.44 0.79
N GLN A 39 13.64 -21.32 0.40
CA GLN A 39 13.17 -20.27 1.32
C GLN A 39 11.88 -20.64 2.06
N GLY A 40 11.30 -21.82 1.79
CA GLY A 40 10.10 -22.33 2.46
C GLY A 40 8.79 -21.70 1.95
N LEU A 41 8.81 -21.06 0.78
CA LEU A 41 7.57 -20.60 0.13
C LEU A 41 6.78 -21.80 -0.39
N SER A 42 5.44 -21.72 -0.31
CA SER A 42 4.58 -22.75 -0.89
C SER A 42 4.50 -22.62 -2.41
N ASP A 43 4.22 -23.72 -3.09
CA ASP A 43 4.12 -23.77 -4.56
C ASP A 43 3.08 -22.74 -5.10
N ASP A 44 2.00 -22.50 -4.35
CA ASP A 44 1.01 -21.45 -4.67
C ASP A 44 1.58 -20.03 -4.58
N GLN A 45 2.45 -19.76 -3.61
CA GLN A 45 3.10 -18.46 -3.45
C GLN A 45 4.17 -18.24 -4.53
N ILE A 46 4.88 -19.30 -4.90
CA ILE A 46 5.86 -19.30 -5.99
C ILE A 46 5.13 -19.01 -7.31
N MET A 47 3.99 -19.67 -7.54
CA MET A 47 3.17 -19.46 -8.73
C MET A 47 2.66 -18.01 -8.83
N GLN A 48 2.16 -17.43 -7.74
CA GLN A 48 1.72 -16.02 -7.74
C GLN A 48 2.88 -15.04 -7.97
N SER A 49 4.05 -15.30 -7.39
CA SER A 49 5.25 -14.48 -7.57
C SER A 49 5.74 -14.51 -9.03
N LEU A 50 5.72 -15.70 -9.66
CA LEU A 50 6.13 -15.87 -11.06
C LEU A 50 5.09 -15.32 -12.04
N GLN A 51 3.80 -15.43 -11.74
CA GLN A 51 2.75 -14.77 -12.53
C GLN A 51 2.87 -13.24 -12.50
N GLN A 52 3.23 -12.65 -11.34
CA GLN A 52 3.53 -11.21 -11.24
C GLN A 52 4.75 -10.79 -12.06
N GLN A 53 5.69 -11.72 -12.28
CA GLN A 53 6.87 -11.53 -13.12
C GLN A 53 6.59 -11.76 -14.61
N GLY A 54 5.35 -12.12 -14.98
CA GLY A 54 4.88 -12.23 -16.36
C GLY A 54 4.94 -13.63 -16.96
N TYR A 55 5.23 -14.66 -16.16
CA TYR A 55 5.29 -16.04 -16.63
C TYR A 55 3.91 -16.68 -16.72
N THR A 56 3.72 -17.57 -17.70
CA THR A 56 2.46 -18.28 -17.92
C THR A 56 2.36 -19.53 -17.03
N SER A 57 1.14 -19.95 -16.72
CA SER A 57 0.91 -21.13 -15.87
C SER A 57 1.55 -22.41 -16.42
N SER A 58 1.61 -22.59 -17.74
CA SER A 58 2.20 -23.79 -18.35
C SER A 58 3.70 -23.84 -18.09
N GLN A 59 4.41 -22.72 -18.32
CA GLN A 59 5.84 -22.63 -18.06
C GLN A 59 6.13 -22.88 -16.58
N ILE A 60 5.35 -22.27 -15.68
CA ILE A 60 5.53 -22.40 -14.23
C ILE A 60 5.37 -23.87 -13.80
N SER A 61 4.35 -24.57 -14.29
CA SER A 61 4.12 -25.98 -14.00
C SER A 61 5.23 -26.89 -14.53
N ASP A 62 5.68 -26.66 -15.76
CA ASP A 62 6.76 -27.45 -16.38
C ASP A 62 8.08 -27.28 -15.60
N ALA A 63 8.41 -26.04 -15.22
CA ALA A 63 9.62 -25.74 -14.46
C ALA A 63 9.55 -26.23 -13.00
N MET A 64 8.36 -26.25 -12.36
CA MET A 64 8.17 -26.85 -11.04
C MET A 64 8.34 -28.36 -11.06
N ALA A 65 7.76 -29.05 -12.04
CA ALA A 65 7.94 -30.50 -12.22
C ALA A 65 9.41 -30.85 -12.43
N GLN A 66 10.15 -30.03 -13.18
CA GLN A 66 11.58 -30.20 -13.39
C GLN A 66 12.41 -29.87 -12.14
N ALA A 67 12.01 -28.87 -11.35
CA ALA A 67 12.63 -28.52 -10.08
C ALA A 67 12.48 -29.62 -9.03
N ASP A 68 11.35 -30.32 -9.01
CA ASP A 68 11.11 -31.43 -8.09
C ASP A 68 11.99 -32.64 -8.42
N ILE A 69 12.10 -32.97 -9.71
CA ILE A 69 12.99 -34.03 -10.19
C ILE A 69 14.46 -33.68 -9.90
N SER A 70 14.86 -32.43 -10.13
CA SER A 70 16.23 -31.95 -9.89
C SER A 70 16.57 -31.81 -8.39
N GLY A 71 15.60 -31.39 -7.57
CA GLY A 71 15.74 -31.28 -6.12
C GLY A 71 15.86 -32.63 -5.42
N GLN A 72 15.37 -33.69 -6.05
CA GLN A 72 15.48 -35.08 -5.58
C GLN A 72 16.81 -35.76 -5.99
N LEU A 73 17.66 -35.08 -6.77
CA LEU A 73 18.96 -35.58 -7.23
C LEU A 73 20.16 -35.04 -6.41
N SER A 74 19.94 -34.39 -5.26
CA SER A 74 21.03 -34.14 -4.31
C SER A 74 21.27 -35.38 -3.42
N PRO A 75 22.53 -35.82 -3.24
CA PRO A 75 22.84 -37.18 -2.84
C PRO A 75 22.88 -37.32 -1.31
N GLU A 76 21.87 -37.94 -0.72
CA GLU A 76 22.01 -38.74 0.50
C GLU A 76 20.72 -39.53 0.75
N GLY A 77 20.79 -40.86 0.57
CA GLY A 77 19.72 -41.78 0.95
C GLY A 77 19.43 -42.81 -0.13
N GLU A 78 20.30 -43.82 -0.23
CA GLU A 78 20.10 -45.04 -1.01
C GLU A 78 18.74 -45.70 -0.73
N GLU A 79 17.97 -46.00 -1.79
CA GLU A 79 17.39 -47.34 -1.96
C GLU A 79 17.05 -47.62 -3.44
N MET A 80 17.91 -48.46 -4.03
CA MET A 80 17.69 -49.40 -5.14
C MET A 80 17.34 -48.84 -6.53
N MET A 81 18.39 -48.64 -7.34
CA MET A 81 18.32 -48.90 -8.78
C MET A 81 19.59 -49.66 -9.19
N GLU A 82 19.47 -50.98 -9.35
CA GLU A 82 20.46 -51.82 -9.99
C GLU A 82 19.88 -52.27 -11.34
N GLU A 83 20.40 -51.63 -12.39
CA GLU A 83 20.85 -52.21 -13.65
C GLU A 83 20.33 -53.61 -14.03
N GLU A 84 19.64 -53.72 -15.18
CA GLU A 84 20.12 -54.60 -16.25
C GLU A 84 19.38 -54.35 -17.57
N ALA A 85 20.17 -54.17 -18.63
CA ALA A 85 19.75 -54.29 -20.00
C ALA A 85 20.03 -55.73 -20.48
N GLN A 86 19.01 -56.48 -20.90
CA GLN A 86 19.16 -57.56 -21.90
C GLN A 86 17.90 -57.71 -22.77
N PRO A 87 18.05 -58.08 -24.06
CA PRO A 87 16.96 -58.25 -25.01
C PRO A 87 16.53 -59.72 -25.17
N SER A 88 15.29 -59.91 -25.67
CA SER A 88 14.67 -61.12 -26.27
C SER A 88 13.60 -61.82 -25.41
N PRO A 89 12.70 -62.64 -25.98
CA PRO A 89 12.05 -62.58 -27.29
C PRO A 89 10.51 -62.57 -27.17
N MET A 90 9.88 -62.29 -28.31
CA MET A 90 8.45 -62.39 -28.55
C MET A 90 7.91 -63.79 -28.23
N GLU A 91 7.06 -63.92 -27.21
CA GLU A 91 6.14 -65.03 -27.03
C GLU A 91 4.78 -64.46 -26.60
N GLU A 92 3.77 -64.68 -27.42
CA GLU A 92 2.35 -64.49 -27.08
C GLU A 92 1.97 -65.42 -25.92
N PRO A 93 1.25 -64.90 -24.92
CA PRO A 93 0.29 -65.71 -24.19
C PRO A 93 -1.14 -65.17 -24.39
N PRO A 94 -2.14 -66.03 -24.13
CA PRO A 94 -3.40 -66.03 -24.83
C PRO A 94 -4.30 -64.87 -24.43
N GLN A 95 -5.15 -64.45 -25.37
CA GLN A 95 -6.40 -63.75 -25.08
C GLN A 95 -7.20 -64.57 -24.06
N MET A 96 -7.08 -64.24 -22.78
CA MET A 96 -8.14 -64.49 -21.82
C MET A 96 -8.98 -63.23 -21.76
N GLU A 97 -10.20 -63.35 -22.28
CA GLU A 97 -11.32 -62.50 -21.92
C GLU A 97 -11.51 -62.59 -20.39
N GLY A 98 -10.84 -61.69 -19.67
CA GLY A 98 -11.14 -61.41 -18.26
C GLY A 98 -12.37 -60.52 -18.19
N PRO A 99 -13.33 -60.79 -17.29
CA PRO A 99 -14.52 -59.97 -17.16
C PRO A 99 -14.10 -58.56 -16.76
N THR A 100 -14.33 -57.61 -17.66
CA THR A 100 -14.41 -56.20 -17.29
C THR A 100 -15.66 -56.04 -16.44
N GLN A 101 -15.55 -56.13 -15.12
CA GLN A 101 -16.63 -55.71 -14.24
C GLN A 101 -16.14 -55.30 -12.84
N SER A 102 -16.24 -53.99 -12.63
CA SER A 102 -16.58 -53.32 -11.37
C SER A 102 -15.61 -53.44 -10.18
N LEU A 103 -14.51 -52.69 -10.23
CA LEU A 103 -13.78 -52.21 -9.05
C LEU A 103 -13.36 -50.76 -9.28
N SER A 104 -14.31 -49.81 -9.38
CA SER A 104 -14.05 -48.35 -9.26
C SER A 104 -15.36 -47.55 -9.28
N LEU A 105 -16.24 -47.77 -8.31
CA LEU A 105 -17.37 -46.88 -8.03
C LEU A 105 -17.31 -46.44 -6.57
N GLY A 106 -17.13 -47.37 -5.62
CA GLY A 106 -17.11 -47.04 -4.19
C GLY A 106 -15.91 -46.21 -3.66
N GLU A 107 -14.78 -46.12 -4.36
CA GLU A 107 -13.67 -45.22 -3.97
C GLU A 107 -13.88 -43.79 -4.48
N LYS A 108 -14.48 -43.62 -5.67
CA LYS A 108 -14.84 -42.30 -6.18
C LYS A 108 -15.97 -41.69 -5.37
N ASP A 109 -16.98 -42.49 -5.03
CA ASP A 109 -18.10 -42.05 -4.19
C ASP A 109 -17.62 -41.56 -2.80
N ARG A 110 -16.60 -42.20 -2.23
CA ARG A 110 -16.01 -41.77 -0.94
C ARG A 110 -15.15 -40.52 -1.07
N VAL A 111 -14.39 -40.39 -2.16
CA VAL A 111 -13.61 -39.17 -2.43
C VAL A 111 -14.53 -37.99 -2.75
N GLU A 112 -15.65 -38.23 -3.41
CA GLU A 112 -16.69 -37.23 -3.71
C GLU A 112 -17.43 -36.81 -2.43
N GLU A 113 -17.80 -37.75 -1.55
CA GLU A 113 -18.40 -37.46 -0.24
C GLU A 113 -17.45 -36.64 0.66
N ILE A 114 -16.16 -37.00 0.70
CA ILE A 114 -15.15 -36.26 1.46
C ILE A 114 -14.91 -34.87 0.83
N ALA A 115 -14.91 -34.77 -0.50
CA ALA A 115 -14.75 -33.50 -1.19
C ALA A 115 -15.95 -32.57 -0.96
N GLU A 116 -17.18 -33.06 -1.05
CA GLU A 116 -18.39 -32.27 -0.76
C GLU A 116 -18.42 -31.79 0.69
N ALA A 117 -18.09 -32.66 1.65
CA ALA A 117 -18.03 -32.29 3.06
C ALA A 117 -16.96 -31.21 3.34
N ILE A 118 -15.77 -31.34 2.74
CA ILE A 118 -14.69 -30.35 2.88
C ILE A 118 -15.06 -29.03 2.17
N ILE A 119 -15.70 -29.09 1.00
CA ILE A 119 -16.14 -27.91 0.25
C ILE A 119 -17.20 -27.16 1.06
N ASP A 120 -18.21 -27.82 1.61
CA ASP A 120 -19.26 -27.18 2.40
C ASP A 120 -18.73 -26.59 3.72
N GLU A 121 -17.81 -27.29 4.40
CA GLU A 121 -17.17 -26.78 5.61
C GLU A 121 -16.34 -25.53 5.32
N LYS A 122 -15.49 -25.57 4.28
CA LYS A 122 -14.66 -24.43 3.87
C LYS A 122 -15.47 -23.29 3.28
N TRP A 123 -16.57 -23.57 2.58
CA TRP A 123 -17.47 -22.55 2.04
C TRP A 123 -18.21 -21.81 3.16
N ASN A 124 -18.67 -22.53 4.18
CA ASN A 124 -19.30 -21.92 5.34
C ASN A 124 -18.30 -21.08 6.17
N GLU A 125 -17.06 -21.55 6.34
CA GLU A 125 -15.98 -20.78 6.98
C GLU A 125 -15.70 -19.48 6.21
N LEU A 126 -15.59 -19.56 4.88
CA LEU A 126 -15.37 -18.41 4.01
C LEU A 126 -16.53 -17.40 4.08
N LEU A 127 -17.78 -17.86 4.06
CA LEU A 127 -18.95 -17.00 4.22
C LEU A 127 -18.93 -16.28 5.57
N GLN A 128 -18.49 -16.96 6.64
CA GLN A 128 -18.35 -16.36 7.95
C GLN A 128 -17.30 -15.24 7.95
N ASP A 129 -16.16 -15.46 7.29
CA ASP A 129 -15.10 -14.46 7.22
C ASP A 129 -15.49 -13.27 6.33
N ILE A 130 -16.22 -13.49 5.24
CA ILE A 130 -16.78 -12.40 4.43
C ILE A 130 -17.73 -11.54 5.28
N ASN A 131 -18.57 -12.14 6.10
CA ASN A 131 -19.44 -11.38 7.01
C ASN A 131 -18.63 -10.53 8.01
N LYS A 132 -17.55 -11.08 8.58
CA LYS A 132 -16.63 -10.30 9.44
C LYS A 132 -15.98 -9.13 8.69
N VAL A 133 -15.61 -9.32 7.42
CA VAL A 133 -15.04 -8.26 6.57
C VAL A 133 -16.07 -7.18 6.28
N VAL A 134 -17.34 -7.54 6.04
CA VAL A 134 -18.43 -6.58 5.85
C VAL A 134 -18.65 -5.76 7.12
N GLU A 135 -18.74 -6.40 8.29
CA GLU A 135 -18.86 -5.70 9.57
C GLU A 135 -17.66 -4.77 9.84
N TRP A 136 -16.45 -5.22 9.53
CA TRP A 136 -15.24 -4.41 9.65
C TRP A 136 -15.26 -3.21 8.70
N LYS A 137 -15.71 -3.41 7.45
CA LYS A 137 -15.89 -2.35 6.46
C LYS A 137 -16.88 -1.30 7.00
N GLU A 138 -18.05 -1.72 7.45
CA GLU A 138 -19.06 -0.80 8.00
C GLU A 138 -18.54 -0.01 9.21
N ARG A 139 -17.85 -0.70 10.13
CA ARG A 139 -17.22 -0.04 11.29
C ARG A 139 -16.15 0.96 10.88
N THR A 140 -15.37 0.64 9.85
CA THR A 140 -14.30 1.51 9.34
C THR A 140 -14.89 2.73 8.61
N GLU A 141 -15.92 2.54 7.80
CA GLU A 141 -16.66 3.62 7.13
C GLU A 141 -17.24 4.62 8.15
N ALA A 142 -17.82 4.11 9.23
CA ALA A 142 -18.34 4.95 10.32
C ALA A 142 -17.22 5.73 11.03
N ARG A 143 -16.07 5.09 11.26
CA ARG A 143 -14.89 5.76 11.86
C ARG A 143 -14.31 6.83 10.95
N ILE A 144 -14.22 6.57 9.64
CA ILE A 144 -13.75 7.54 8.65
C ILE A 144 -14.69 8.75 8.63
N THR A 145 -16.00 8.52 8.54
CA THR A 145 -17.01 9.59 8.55
C THR A 145 -16.89 10.45 9.83
N ARG A 146 -16.70 9.81 10.99
CA ARG A 146 -16.49 10.52 12.25
C ARG A 146 -15.20 11.32 12.25
N LEU A 147 -14.10 10.75 11.75
CA LEU A 147 -12.81 11.43 11.67
C LEU A 147 -12.88 12.65 10.75
N GLU A 148 -13.59 12.55 9.62
CA GLU A 148 -13.84 13.70 8.76
C GLU A 148 -14.62 14.81 9.47
N GLN A 149 -15.61 14.46 10.28
CA GLN A 149 -16.36 15.44 11.06
C GLN A 149 -15.47 16.11 12.12
N GLU A 150 -14.72 15.33 12.89
CA GLU A 150 -13.78 15.84 13.89
C GLU A 150 -12.71 16.74 13.24
N MET A 151 -12.23 16.40 12.04
CA MET A 151 -11.29 17.22 11.26
C MET A 151 -11.91 18.57 10.84
N ARG A 152 -13.18 18.57 10.42
CA ARG A 152 -13.91 19.82 10.11
C ARG A 152 -14.09 20.68 11.36
N ASP A 153 -14.40 20.06 12.49
CA ASP A 153 -14.58 20.77 13.77
C ASP A 153 -13.26 21.35 14.29
N VAL A 154 -12.15 20.60 14.15
CA VAL A 154 -10.78 21.10 14.45
C VAL A 154 -10.44 22.28 13.55
N LYS A 155 -10.73 22.19 12.24
CA LYS A 155 -10.52 23.31 11.31
C LYS A 155 -11.31 24.55 11.73
N SER A 156 -12.59 24.39 12.09
CA SER A 156 -13.44 25.49 12.56
C SER A 156 -12.92 26.11 13.86
N SER A 157 -12.47 25.26 14.80
CA SER A 157 -11.87 25.69 16.06
C SER A 157 -10.56 26.45 15.84
N PHE A 158 -9.72 25.98 14.91
CA PHE A 158 -8.50 26.67 14.51
C PHE A 158 -8.80 28.02 13.87
N ASP A 159 -9.76 28.11 12.96
CA ASP A 159 -10.15 29.37 12.31
C ASP A 159 -10.68 30.38 13.35
N SER A 160 -11.44 29.90 14.34
CA SER A 160 -11.95 30.72 15.45
C SER A 160 -10.83 31.20 16.37
N LEU A 161 -9.90 30.31 16.71
CA LEU A 161 -8.71 30.64 17.50
C LEU A 161 -7.85 31.66 16.76
N HIS A 162 -7.59 31.46 15.47
CA HIS A 162 -6.79 32.36 14.65
C HIS A 162 -7.44 33.76 14.58
N LYS A 163 -8.75 33.84 14.38
CA LYS A 163 -9.49 35.12 14.45
C LYS A 163 -9.38 35.77 15.83
N GLY A 164 -9.53 35.00 16.91
CA GLY A 164 -9.40 35.48 18.28
C GLY A 164 -8.00 36.02 18.59
N ILE A 165 -6.95 35.31 18.16
CA ILE A 165 -5.56 35.72 18.30
C ILE A 165 -5.30 36.99 17.49
N LEU A 166 -5.76 37.07 16.23
CA LEU A 166 -5.58 38.25 15.40
C LEU A 166 -6.27 39.49 16.01
N GLY A 167 -7.47 39.30 16.56
CA GLY A 167 -8.19 40.34 17.30
C GLY A 167 -7.42 40.79 18.54
N LYS A 168 -6.89 39.85 19.33
CA LYS A 168 -6.06 40.18 20.50
C LYS A 168 -4.79 40.92 20.09
N ILE A 169 -4.08 40.48 19.06
CA ILE A 169 -2.87 41.15 18.56
C ILE A 169 -3.21 42.59 18.11
N SER A 170 -4.34 42.80 17.42
CA SER A 170 -4.78 44.14 17.04
C SER A 170 -5.12 45.01 18.25
N GLU A 171 -5.75 44.45 19.28
CA GLU A 171 -6.01 45.15 20.54
C GLU A 171 -4.70 45.51 21.26
N TYR A 172 -3.72 44.60 21.28
CA TYR A 172 -2.38 44.84 21.83
C TYR A 172 -1.64 45.95 21.05
N ASP A 173 -1.69 45.94 19.72
CA ASP A 173 -1.06 46.98 18.89
C ASP A 173 -1.67 48.36 19.17
N GLN A 174 -3.00 48.45 19.23
CA GLN A 174 -3.68 49.70 19.58
C GLN A 174 -3.33 50.16 20.99
N ASN A 175 -3.29 49.25 21.96
CA ASN A 175 -2.88 49.58 23.33
C ASN A 175 -1.43 50.05 23.39
N LEU A 176 -0.53 49.44 22.61
CA LEU A 176 0.88 49.86 22.54
C LEU A 176 1.00 51.26 21.93
N VAL A 177 0.23 51.57 20.88
CA VAL A 177 0.16 52.93 20.32
C VAL A 177 -0.33 53.93 21.36
N ASN A 178 -1.41 53.61 22.08
CA ASN A 178 -1.95 54.46 23.14
C ASN A 178 -0.91 54.72 24.25
N VAL A 179 -0.27 53.66 24.75
CA VAL A 179 0.83 53.77 25.72
C VAL A 179 1.96 54.62 25.15
N GLY A 180 2.31 54.48 23.87
CA GLY A 180 3.29 55.34 23.20
C GLY A 180 2.90 56.82 23.20
N THR A 181 1.61 57.14 23.06
CA THR A 181 1.13 58.53 23.17
C THR A 181 1.19 59.06 24.61
N GLU A 182 0.83 58.25 25.60
CA GLU A 182 0.94 58.60 27.01
C GLU A 182 2.40 58.80 27.43
N ILE A 183 3.30 57.91 27.00
CA ILE A 183 4.75 58.05 27.24
C ILE A 183 5.27 59.35 26.62
N LYS A 184 4.86 59.72 25.40
CA LYS A 184 5.23 61.02 24.81
C LYS A 184 4.66 62.21 25.58
N ALA A 185 3.44 62.10 26.11
CA ALA A 185 2.87 63.14 26.96
C ALA A 185 3.67 63.28 28.27
N MET A 186 4.02 62.15 28.88
CA MET A 186 4.86 62.10 30.08
C MET A 186 6.26 62.65 29.81
N GLU A 187 6.85 62.36 28.65
CA GLU A 187 8.11 62.95 28.18
C GLU A 187 8.03 64.48 28.15
N LYS A 188 6.97 65.05 27.54
CA LYS A 188 6.75 66.50 27.52
C LYS A 188 6.56 67.09 28.91
N VAL A 189 5.88 66.37 29.81
CA VAL A 189 5.73 66.78 31.21
C VAL A 189 7.10 66.79 31.90
N PHE A 190 7.91 65.75 31.72
CA PHE A 190 9.29 65.71 32.21
C PHE A 190 10.15 66.85 31.66
N GLN A 191 10.06 67.14 30.35
CA GLN A 191 10.76 68.27 29.73
C GLN A 191 10.39 69.62 30.35
N LYS A 192 9.13 69.80 30.80
CA LYS A 192 8.68 71.01 31.51
C LYS A 192 9.10 71.04 32.99
N ILE A 193 9.12 69.88 33.64
CA ILE A 193 9.43 69.75 35.06
C ILE A 193 10.94 69.85 35.32
N LEU A 194 11.79 69.29 34.44
CA LEU A 194 13.25 69.29 34.60
C LEU A 194 13.81 70.70 34.82
N PRO A 195 13.52 71.72 33.98
CA PRO A 195 13.99 73.09 34.22
C PRO A 195 13.49 73.68 35.53
N THR A 196 12.23 73.43 35.88
CA THR A 196 11.62 73.92 37.12
C THR A 196 12.32 73.33 38.35
N PHE A 197 12.65 72.03 38.32
CA PHE A 197 13.44 71.39 39.37
C PHE A 197 14.85 71.97 39.47
N THR A 198 15.55 72.11 38.33
CA THR A 198 16.89 72.70 38.29
C THR A 198 16.88 74.13 38.82
N GLU A 199 15.89 74.94 38.45
CA GLU A 199 15.74 76.31 38.94
C GLU A 199 15.45 76.34 40.45
N ASN A 200 14.55 75.50 40.93
CA ASN A 200 14.23 75.40 42.36
C ASN A 200 15.44 74.95 43.18
N VAL A 201 16.20 73.96 42.73
CA VAL A 201 17.44 73.51 43.39
C VAL A 201 18.50 74.61 43.39
N ASN A 202 18.67 75.33 42.27
CA ASN A 202 19.59 76.47 42.19
C ASN A 202 19.18 77.61 43.13
N ARG A 203 17.88 77.94 43.23
CA ARG A 203 17.36 78.93 44.18
C ARG A 203 17.61 78.49 45.62
N LEU A 204 17.35 77.22 45.94
CA LEU A 204 17.60 76.66 47.27
C LEU A 204 19.08 76.72 47.64
N SER A 205 19.97 76.33 46.72
CA SER A 205 21.43 76.42 46.88
C SER A 205 21.87 77.86 47.15
N ARG A 206 21.37 78.85 46.39
CA ARG A 206 21.65 80.28 46.63
C ARG A 206 21.17 80.76 48.00
N ILE A 207 19.96 80.38 48.43
CA ILE A 207 19.42 80.74 49.74
C ILE A 207 20.30 80.16 50.85
N THR A 208 20.68 78.88 50.74
CA THR A 208 21.59 78.25 51.72
C THR A 208 22.96 78.92 51.74
N GLN A 209 23.56 79.23 50.58
CA GLN A 209 24.84 79.94 50.52
C GLN A 209 24.77 81.35 51.11
N SER A 210 23.66 82.06 50.91
CA SER A 210 23.46 83.40 51.49
C SER A 210 23.35 83.39 53.02
N ARG A 211 22.91 82.26 53.61
CA ARG A 211 22.82 82.07 55.06
C ARG A 211 24.10 81.52 55.71
N VAL A 212 25.11 81.13 54.92
CA VAL A 212 26.38 80.56 55.39
C VAL A 212 27.51 81.60 55.41
N LYS A 213 27.22 82.87 55.08
CA LYS A 213 28.06 84.04 55.40
C LYS A 213 27.52 84.76 56.62
#